data_AF-A0A832VMU0-F1
#
_entry.id   AF-A0A832VMU0-F1
#
_cell.length_a   1.000
_cell.length_b   1.000
_cell.length_c   1.000
_cell.angle_alpha   90.00
_cell.angle_beta   90.00
_cell.angle_gamma   90.00
#
_symmetry.space_group_name_H-M   'P 1'
#
loop_
_entity.id
_entity.type
_entity.pdbx_description
1 polymer ?
#
loop_
_entity_poly.entity_id
_entity_poly.type
_entity_poly.pdbx_seq_one_letter_code
_entity_poly.pdbx_strand_id
1 'polypeptide(L)'
;MDEEMCIVEAALFVSDTPLSPEELAERVGLAPEACERALSRLKEEYERREGGIEVVLVGGRYLMQVSPRYAPKLRGIAEVELPAPALRTLAMIAYHQPIRQSDLAERRGNSAYAHVRMLVERGLVEATPQGHTKVLTTTPLFARYFQLQGADAASVRRAMLEMLHIPRLACTSMSAPVLRLAGVHEFEVLDLYRGEMDLSEYDAVVCLKGHVGPWSAKKVIEVSCITFSSLAASLDALAEYGTRRDIQKAKGRIEEALGYYRRRALRLGMRVNPLTPMARKMVEELGLDVSDGGIKIATDLYEGDAQVRIPTHANASDGALRRVMERYEAMLKGLEGMR
;
A
#
# COMPACT_ATOMS: atom_id res chain seq x y z
N MET A 1 43.21 13.07 20.15
CA MET A 1 42.51 14.12 19.40
C MET A 1 43.27 15.41 19.58
N ASP A 2 43.35 16.23 18.52
CA ASP A 2 43.83 17.60 18.63
C ASP A 2 42.70 18.54 19.08
N GLU A 3 43.02 19.81 19.33
CA GLU A 3 42.10 20.80 19.89
C GLU A 3 40.87 21.02 18.98
N GLU A 4 41.07 21.08 17.66
CA GLU A 4 39.99 21.21 16.68
C GLU A 4 39.00 20.04 16.76
N MET A 5 39.51 18.80 16.80
CA MET A 5 38.67 17.60 16.95
C MET A 5 37.91 17.62 18.28
N CYS A 6 38.55 18.00 19.39
CA CYS A 6 37.90 18.05 20.71
C CYS A 6 36.76 19.09 20.73
N ILE A 7 36.95 20.24 20.11
CA ILE A 7 35.92 21.30 20.03
C ILE A 7 34.72 20.82 19.19
N VAL A 8 34.99 20.21 18.04
CA VAL A 8 33.95 19.65 17.16
C VAL A 8 33.21 18.50 17.85
N GLU A 9 33.91 17.62 18.54
CA GLU A 9 33.34 16.53 19.33
C GLU A 9 32.39 17.07 20.41
N ALA A 10 32.83 18.05 21.18
CA ALA A 10 32.02 18.69 22.22
C ALA A 10 30.78 19.39 21.62
N ALA A 11 30.95 20.09 20.49
CA ALA A 11 29.84 20.75 19.81
C ALA A 11 28.80 19.76 19.30
N LEU A 12 29.22 18.63 18.72
CA LEU A 12 28.32 17.55 18.31
C LEU A 12 27.63 16.88 19.50
N PHE A 13 28.34 16.68 20.62
CA PHE A 13 27.78 16.07 21.82
C PHE A 13 26.69 16.95 22.48
N VAL A 14 26.88 18.26 22.49
CA VAL A 14 25.92 19.22 23.07
C VAL A 14 24.75 19.50 22.12
N SER A 15 24.93 19.29 20.81
CA SER A 15 23.88 19.55 19.84
C SER A 15 22.77 18.50 19.89
N ASP A 16 21.53 18.97 19.91
CA ASP A 16 20.31 18.18 19.79
C ASP A 16 19.87 17.94 18.33
N THR A 17 20.61 18.48 17.36
CA THR A 17 20.30 18.38 15.92
C THR A 17 21.55 18.13 15.08
N PRO A 18 21.44 17.47 13.91
CA PRO A 18 22.57 17.37 12.97
C PRO A 18 23.00 18.75 12.48
N LEU A 19 24.30 18.99 12.43
CA LEU A 19 24.92 20.25 12.03
C LEU A 19 25.70 20.07 10.73
N SER A 20 25.60 21.02 9.81
CA SER A 20 26.48 21.04 8.64
C SER A 20 27.90 21.48 9.04
N PRO A 21 28.93 21.17 8.23
CA PRO A 21 30.29 21.65 8.49
C PRO A 21 30.36 23.17 8.62
N GLU A 22 29.57 23.90 7.82
CA GLU A 22 29.51 25.37 7.85
C GLU A 22 28.88 25.87 9.15
N GLU A 23 27.77 25.28 9.59
CA GLU A 23 27.10 25.63 10.85
C GLU A 23 28.00 25.37 12.06
N LEU A 24 28.74 24.25 12.04
CA LEU A 24 29.72 23.93 13.08
C LEU A 24 30.87 24.92 13.08
N ALA A 25 31.49 25.15 11.92
CA ALA A 25 32.62 26.08 11.75
C ALA A 25 32.28 27.47 12.30
N GLU A 26 31.08 27.99 11.96
CA GLU A 26 30.59 29.27 12.47
C GLU A 26 30.40 29.25 13.99
N ARG A 27 29.75 28.23 14.55
CA ARG A 27 29.44 28.15 15.98
C ARG A 27 30.68 28.00 16.86
N VAL A 28 31.69 27.26 16.39
CA VAL A 28 32.90 26.98 17.15
C VAL A 28 34.08 27.89 16.79
N GLY A 29 33.89 28.79 15.82
CA GLY A 29 34.92 29.75 15.41
C GLY A 29 36.10 29.14 14.66
N LEU A 30 35.87 28.05 13.91
CA LEU A 30 36.90 27.40 13.09
C LEU A 30 36.78 27.81 11.62
N ALA A 31 37.89 27.72 10.88
CA ALA A 31 37.83 27.81 9.43
C ALA A 31 37.03 26.62 8.84
N PRO A 32 36.19 26.80 7.80
CA PRO A 32 35.36 25.73 7.26
C PRO A 32 36.15 24.45 6.91
N GLU A 33 37.28 24.61 6.23
CA GLU A 33 38.14 23.49 5.84
C GLU A 33 38.77 22.77 7.05
N ALA A 34 39.06 23.49 8.13
CA ALA A 34 39.57 22.90 9.37
C ALA A 34 38.48 22.07 10.05
N CYS A 35 37.25 22.62 10.11
CA CYS A 35 36.10 21.91 10.66
C CYS A 35 35.78 20.64 9.88
N GLU A 36 35.80 20.67 8.54
CA GLU A 36 35.58 19.50 7.69
C GLU A 36 36.62 18.40 7.92
N ARG A 37 37.91 18.78 8.00
CA ARG A 37 39.00 17.84 8.32
C ARG A 37 38.83 17.23 9.70
N ALA A 38 38.49 18.05 10.70
CA ALA A 38 38.25 17.60 12.07
C ALA A 38 37.07 16.62 12.14
N LEU A 39 35.95 16.93 11.48
CA LEU A 39 34.76 16.06 11.39
C LEU A 39 35.07 14.72 10.72
N SER A 40 35.81 14.75 9.61
CA SER A 40 36.18 13.53 8.88
C SER A 40 37.04 12.60 9.75
N ARG A 41 38.06 13.17 10.40
CA ARG A 41 38.92 12.42 11.33
C ARG A 41 38.17 11.94 12.57
N LEU A 42 37.23 12.73 13.07
CA LEU A 42 36.43 12.36 14.25
C LEU A 42 35.53 11.17 13.93
N LYS A 43 34.88 11.20 12.76
CA LYS A 43 34.09 10.07 12.26
C LYS A 43 34.94 8.80 12.17
N GLU A 44 36.10 8.86 11.54
CA GLU A 44 37.02 7.70 11.42
C GLU A 44 37.47 7.16 12.79
N GLU A 45 37.76 8.06 13.75
CA GLU A 45 38.16 7.68 15.11
C GLU A 45 37.03 6.92 15.84
N TYR A 46 35.79 7.43 15.73
CA TYR A 46 34.61 6.80 16.33
C TYR A 46 34.25 5.47 15.66
N GLU A 47 34.43 5.36 14.34
CA GLU A 47 34.28 4.10 13.60
C GLU A 47 35.30 3.05 14.05
N ARG A 48 36.58 3.43 14.21
CA ARG A 48 37.65 2.52 14.65
C ARG A 48 37.51 2.04 16.09
N ARG A 49 36.90 2.85 16.97
CA ARG A 49 36.74 2.53 18.39
C ARG A 49 35.73 1.41 18.66
N GLU A 50 34.83 1.12 17.71
CA GLU A 50 33.70 0.18 17.88
C GLU A 50 32.90 0.39 19.17
N GLY A 51 32.71 1.66 19.55
CA GLY A 51 32.11 2.08 20.83
C GLY A 51 30.58 2.08 20.86
N GLY A 52 30.03 2.53 22.00
CA GLY A 52 28.58 2.71 22.20
C GLY A 52 27.99 3.97 21.56
N ILE A 53 28.84 4.85 21.05
CA ILE A 53 28.51 6.14 20.42
C ILE A 53 29.20 6.15 19.05
N GLU A 54 28.58 6.78 18.07
CA GLU A 54 29.10 6.97 16.72
C GLU A 54 28.86 8.41 16.24
N VAL A 55 29.71 8.86 15.33
CA VAL A 55 29.54 10.12 14.59
C VAL A 55 29.16 9.76 13.15
N VAL A 56 27.99 10.20 12.71
CA VAL A 56 27.45 9.82 11.39
C VAL A 56 27.18 11.04 10.52
N LEU A 57 27.34 10.85 9.21
CA LEU A 57 27.02 11.83 8.18
C LEU A 57 25.66 11.47 7.57
N VAL A 58 24.65 12.32 7.76
CA VAL A 58 23.29 12.13 7.24
C VAL A 58 22.88 13.36 6.46
N GLY A 59 22.65 13.21 5.16
CA GLY A 59 22.22 14.32 4.29
C GLY A 59 23.21 15.51 4.28
N GLY A 60 24.52 15.23 4.35
CA GLY A 60 25.56 16.26 4.40
C GLY A 60 25.78 16.89 5.77
N ARG A 61 25.10 16.43 6.82
CA ARG A 61 25.23 16.94 8.19
C ARG A 61 25.76 15.88 9.15
N TYR A 62 26.53 16.31 10.14
CA TYR A 62 27.11 15.45 11.16
C TYR A 62 26.28 15.47 12.43
N LEU A 63 26.16 14.31 13.08
CA LEU A 63 25.55 14.17 14.41
C LEU A 63 26.27 13.09 15.21
N MET A 64 26.28 13.25 16.53
CA MET A 64 26.74 12.21 17.46
C MET A 64 25.53 11.48 18.03
N GLN A 65 25.49 10.15 17.92
CA GLN A 65 24.39 9.33 18.43
C GLN A 65 24.87 8.05 19.11
N VAL A 66 23.97 7.41 19.86
CA VAL A 66 24.16 6.05 20.34
C VAL A 66 24.25 5.10 19.14
N SER A 67 25.24 4.21 19.13
CA SER A 67 25.40 3.24 18.05
C SER A 67 24.16 2.32 17.97
N PRO A 68 23.63 2.04 16.76
CA PRO A 68 22.48 1.16 16.53
C PRO A 68 22.64 -0.22 17.18
N ARG A 69 23.88 -0.71 17.36
CA ARG A 69 24.19 -1.97 18.05
C ARG A 69 23.71 -1.99 19.50
N TYR A 70 23.72 -0.85 20.18
CA TYR A 70 23.39 -0.73 21.60
C TYR A 70 22.07 -0.01 21.86
N ALA A 71 21.55 0.75 20.89
CA ALA A 71 20.30 1.50 21.02
C ALA A 71 19.11 0.68 21.58
N PRO A 72 18.88 -0.59 21.16
CA PRO A 72 17.78 -1.41 21.72
C PRO A 72 17.88 -1.66 23.23
N LYS A 73 19.10 -1.71 23.79
CA LYS A 73 19.34 -1.96 25.22
C LYS A 73 19.19 -0.71 26.09
N LEU A 74 19.26 0.47 25.48
CA LEU A 74 19.24 1.77 26.17
C LEU A 74 17.87 2.46 26.14
N ARG A 75 16.85 1.83 25.53
CA ARG A 75 15.48 2.36 25.42
C ARG A 75 14.83 2.77 26.76
N GLY A 76 15.30 2.24 27.89
CA GLY A 76 14.79 2.57 29.23
C GLY A 76 15.57 3.64 30.01
N ILE A 77 16.68 4.16 29.47
CA ILE A 77 17.57 5.11 30.17
C ILE A 77 17.31 6.56 29.75
N ALA A 78 16.84 6.80 28.53
CA ALA A 78 16.40 8.12 28.08
C ALA A 78 14.89 8.30 28.32
N GLU A 79 14.52 9.13 29.29
CA GLU A 79 13.16 9.69 29.41
C GLU A 79 12.86 10.57 28.18
N VAL A 80 11.81 10.44 27.37
CA VAL A 80 10.63 9.57 27.30
C VAL A 80 10.32 9.37 25.80
N GLU A 81 10.44 8.14 25.30
CA GLU A 81 9.79 7.70 24.05
C GLU A 81 8.35 8.23 24.05
N LEU A 82 7.88 8.77 22.92
CA LEU A 82 6.48 9.19 22.80
C LEU A 82 5.56 8.12 23.41
N PRO A 83 4.66 8.48 24.35
CA PRO A 83 3.76 7.50 24.94
C PRO A 83 3.09 6.69 23.83
N ALA A 84 2.96 5.38 23.98
CA ALA A 84 2.41 4.53 22.92
C ALA A 84 1.10 5.07 22.29
N PRO A 85 0.16 5.69 23.04
CA PRO A 85 -1.00 6.35 22.45
C PRO A 85 -0.68 7.53 21.52
N ALA A 86 0.30 8.36 21.87
CA ALA A 86 0.79 9.49 21.07
C ALA A 86 1.58 9.00 19.85
N LEU A 87 2.40 7.95 20.01
CA LEU A 87 3.10 7.33 18.88
C LEU A 87 2.13 6.76 17.83
N ARG A 88 1.02 6.13 18.27
CA ARG A 88 -0.04 5.67 17.35
C ARG A 88 -0.70 6.84 16.61
N THR A 89 -0.92 7.97 17.30
CA THR A 89 -1.43 9.18 16.65
C THR A 89 -0.42 9.75 15.66
N LEU A 90 0.86 9.79 16.01
CA LEU A 90 1.92 10.23 15.11
C LEU A 90 2.02 9.35 13.86
N ALA A 91 2.00 8.02 14.03
CA ALA A 91 2.00 7.09 12.90
C ALA A 91 0.80 7.31 11.97
N MET A 92 -0.37 7.62 12.54
CA MET A 92 -1.56 7.91 11.73
C MET A 92 -1.44 9.22 10.95
N ILE A 93 -0.83 10.25 11.55
CA ILE A 93 -0.52 11.51 10.84
C ILE A 93 0.50 11.24 9.74
N ALA A 94 1.62 10.59 10.06
CA ALA A 94 2.70 10.31 9.14
C ALA A 94 2.24 9.51 7.90
N TYR A 95 1.37 8.52 8.10
CA TYR A 95 0.86 7.67 7.02
C TYR A 95 -0.20 8.35 6.14
N HIS A 96 -1.02 9.24 6.72
CA HIS A 96 -2.16 9.86 6.02
C HIS A 96 -1.95 11.34 5.68
N GLN A 97 -0.76 11.89 5.92
CA GLN A 97 -0.51 13.29 5.66
C GLN A 97 -0.65 13.65 4.16
N PRO A 98 -1.15 14.85 3.83
CA PRO A 98 -1.75 15.81 4.76
C PRO A 98 -3.13 15.33 5.27
N ILE A 99 -3.34 15.35 6.59
CA ILE A 99 -4.61 14.92 7.22
C ILE A 99 -5.24 16.05 8.03
N ARG A 100 -6.56 16.23 7.94
CA ARG A 100 -7.28 17.19 8.79
C ARG A 100 -7.33 16.68 10.23
N GLN A 101 -7.12 17.57 11.19
CA GLN A 101 -7.17 17.24 12.62
C GLN A 101 -8.55 16.70 13.04
N SER A 102 -9.62 17.20 12.42
CA SER A 102 -10.99 16.68 12.59
C SER A 102 -11.10 15.20 12.21
N ASP A 103 -10.58 14.85 11.03
CA ASP A 103 -10.69 13.50 10.48
C ASP A 103 -9.82 12.52 11.28
N LEU A 104 -8.65 12.99 11.75
CA LEU A 104 -7.82 12.26 12.70
C LEU A 104 -8.58 12.01 14.03
N ALA A 105 -9.25 13.03 14.56
CA ALA A 105 -10.01 12.91 15.81
C ALA A 105 -11.22 11.98 15.68
N GLU A 106 -11.91 11.99 14.53
CA GLU A 106 -12.98 11.03 14.24
C GLU A 106 -12.48 9.58 14.28
N ARG A 107 -11.26 9.34 13.76
CA ARG A 107 -10.66 7.99 13.72
C ARG A 107 -10.00 7.55 15.03
N ARG A 108 -9.42 8.46 15.79
CA ARG A 108 -8.64 8.15 17.02
C ARG A 108 -9.36 8.49 18.33
N GLY A 109 -10.48 9.20 18.25
CA GLY A 109 -11.19 9.77 19.39
C GLY A 109 -10.58 11.10 19.87
N ASN A 110 -11.28 11.75 20.80
CA ASN A 110 -10.96 13.11 21.27
C ASN A 110 -9.56 13.25 21.91
N SER A 111 -8.96 12.17 22.40
CA SER A 111 -7.56 12.19 22.90
C SER A 111 -6.55 12.61 21.83
N ALA A 112 -6.90 12.50 20.55
CA ALA A 112 -6.06 12.93 19.44
C ALA A 112 -5.68 14.41 19.52
N TYR A 113 -6.56 15.29 20.03
CA TYR A 113 -6.25 16.72 20.17
C TYR A 113 -5.09 16.98 21.12
N ALA A 114 -5.05 16.27 22.25
CA ALA A 114 -3.97 16.37 23.23
C ALA A 114 -2.66 15.81 22.65
N HIS A 115 -2.72 14.67 21.97
CA HIS A 115 -1.55 14.10 21.30
C HIS A 115 -1.00 15.03 20.23
N VAL A 116 -1.85 15.62 19.38
CA VAL A 116 -1.41 16.58 18.35
C VAL A 116 -0.74 17.79 18.98
N ARG A 117 -1.29 18.34 20.07
CA ARG A 117 -0.64 19.46 20.79
C ARG A 117 0.77 19.09 21.26
N MET A 118 0.91 17.93 21.91
CA MET A 118 2.21 17.41 22.33
C MET A 118 3.19 17.18 21.16
N LEU A 119 2.71 16.61 20.05
CA LEU A 119 3.53 16.33 18.88
C LEU A 119 4.01 17.61 18.17
N VAL A 120 3.18 18.65 18.17
CA VAL A 120 3.54 19.99 17.69
C VAL A 120 4.53 20.67 18.62
N GLU A 121 4.32 20.61 19.94
CA GLU A 121 5.27 21.12 20.94
C GLU A 121 6.64 20.45 20.84
N ARG A 122 6.68 19.15 20.50
CA ARG A 122 7.92 18.41 20.21
C ARG A 122 8.48 18.64 18.80
N GLY A 123 7.82 19.45 17.98
CA GLY A 123 8.27 19.77 16.62
C GLY A 123 8.23 18.60 15.63
N LEU A 124 7.56 17.48 15.94
CA LEU A 124 7.45 16.32 15.05
C LEU A 124 6.32 16.46 14.03
N VAL A 125 5.33 17.29 14.35
CA VAL A 125 4.16 17.56 13.51
C VAL A 125 4.02 19.07 13.35
N GLU A 126 3.70 19.51 12.15
CA GLU A 126 3.26 20.87 11.87
C GLU A 126 1.73 20.87 11.73
N ALA A 127 1.08 21.96 12.17
CA ALA A 127 -0.36 22.10 12.14
C ALA A 127 -0.77 23.44 11.54
N THR A 128 -1.12 23.44 10.26
CA THR A 128 -1.47 24.65 9.49
C THR A 128 -2.99 24.89 9.54
N PRO A 129 -3.47 26.11 9.87
CA PRO A 129 -4.89 26.43 9.83
C PRO A 129 -5.50 26.24 8.43
N GLN A 130 -6.67 25.59 8.35
CA GLN A 130 -7.46 25.48 7.12
C GLN A 130 -8.96 25.57 7.47
N GLY A 131 -9.53 26.76 7.29
CA GLY A 131 -10.92 27.03 7.71
C GLY A 131 -11.09 26.85 9.22
N HIS A 132 -12.04 26.01 9.63
CA HIS A 132 -12.33 25.73 11.05
C HIS A 132 -11.51 24.56 11.65
N THR A 133 -10.56 24.01 10.90
CA THR A 133 -9.71 22.89 11.35
C THR A 133 -8.24 23.18 11.07
N LYS A 134 -7.36 22.25 11.42
CA LYS A 134 -5.93 22.28 11.06
C LYS A 134 -5.62 21.11 10.14
N VAL A 135 -4.71 21.32 9.20
CA VAL A 135 -4.07 20.26 8.41
C VAL A 135 -2.75 19.91 9.08
N LEU A 136 -2.52 18.61 9.25
CA LEU A 136 -1.36 18.06 9.94
C LEU A 136 -0.41 17.39 8.95
N THR A 137 0.88 17.70 9.08
CA THR A 137 1.99 17.14 8.29
C THR A 137 3.17 16.82 9.21
N THR A 138 4.04 15.92 8.79
CA THR A 138 5.30 15.65 9.50
C THR A 138 6.35 16.71 9.15
N THR A 139 7.24 16.98 10.09
CA THR A 139 8.30 17.99 9.92
C THR A 139 9.63 17.36 9.47
N PRO A 140 10.62 18.17 9.05
CA PRO A 140 11.99 17.69 8.88
C PRO A 140 12.59 17.06 10.15
N LEU A 141 12.19 17.52 11.35
CA LEU A 141 12.62 16.90 12.61
C LEU A 141 12.09 15.47 12.74
N PHE A 142 10.86 15.19 12.33
CA PHE A 142 10.32 13.83 12.28
C PHE A 142 11.15 12.93 11.36
N ALA A 143 11.46 13.39 10.15
CA ALA A 143 12.27 12.61 9.21
C ALA A 143 13.65 12.29 9.81
N ARG A 144 14.31 13.27 10.45
CA ARG A 144 15.58 13.05 11.15
C ARG A 144 15.45 12.06 12.29
N TYR A 145 14.42 12.20 13.14
CA TYR A 145 14.19 11.35 14.29
C TYR A 145 14.00 9.87 13.90
N PHE A 146 13.28 9.61 12.81
CA PHE A 146 13.03 8.26 12.30
C PHE A 146 14.01 7.82 11.21
N GLN A 147 15.07 8.60 10.94
CA GLN A 147 16.12 8.31 9.94
C GLN A 147 15.55 8.09 8.53
N LEU A 148 14.57 8.92 8.15
CA LEU A 148 13.91 8.89 6.85
C LEU A 148 14.60 9.84 5.85
N GLN A 149 14.49 9.52 4.56
CA GLN A 149 15.06 10.33 3.48
C GLN A 149 14.35 11.68 3.29
N GLY A 150 13.13 11.83 3.79
CA GLY A 150 12.33 13.04 3.64
C GLY A 150 11.10 13.04 4.55
N ALA A 151 10.52 14.23 4.74
CA ALA A 151 9.30 14.45 5.51
C ALA A 151 8.04 14.55 4.64
N ASP A 152 8.18 14.44 3.31
CA ASP A 152 7.03 14.45 2.40
C ASP A 152 6.23 13.15 2.52
N ALA A 153 4.95 13.23 2.13
CA ALA A 153 4.01 12.13 2.27
C ALA A 153 4.48 10.84 1.57
N ALA A 154 5.10 10.94 0.39
CA ALA A 154 5.50 9.77 -0.39
C ALA A 154 6.70 9.07 0.25
N SER A 155 7.73 9.83 0.65
CA SER A 155 8.92 9.29 1.31
C SER A 155 8.60 8.67 2.66
N VAL A 156 7.80 9.36 3.48
CA VAL A 156 7.40 8.85 4.80
C VAL A 156 6.58 7.58 4.66
N ARG A 157 5.57 7.60 3.78
CA ARG A 157 4.72 6.43 3.55
C ARG A 157 5.53 5.24 3.04
N ARG A 158 6.45 5.46 2.10
CA ARG A 158 7.35 4.42 1.58
C ARG A 158 8.14 3.78 2.70
N ALA A 159 8.82 4.58 3.51
CA ALA A 159 9.63 4.07 4.62
C ALA A 159 8.78 3.31 5.66
N MET A 160 7.56 3.78 5.95
CA MET A 160 6.66 3.06 6.86
C MET A 160 6.25 1.69 6.32
N LEU A 161 5.95 1.59 5.03
CA LEU A 161 5.60 0.31 4.39
C LEU A 161 6.79 -0.65 4.39
N GLU A 162 7.99 -0.15 4.11
CA GLU A 162 9.24 -0.91 4.17
C GLU A 162 9.54 -1.44 5.59
N MET A 163 9.42 -0.59 6.61
CA MET A 163 9.59 -1.00 8.01
C MET A 163 8.60 -2.09 8.44
N LEU A 164 7.38 -2.04 7.91
CA LEU A 164 6.34 -3.04 8.16
C LEU A 164 6.46 -4.27 7.27
N HIS A 165 7.46 -4.30 6.36
CA HIS A 165 7.63 -5.36 5.35
C HIS A 165 6.35 -5.60 4.54
N ILE A 166 5.60 -4.53 4.26
CA ILE A 166 4.40 -4.59 3.42
C ILE A 166 4.85 -4.63 1.96
N PRO A 167 4.48 -5.67 1.19
CA PRO A 167 4.93 -5.84 -0.18
C PRO A 167 4.37 -4.75 -1.09
N ARG A 168 5.21 -4.26 -2.01
CA ARG A 168 4.82 -3.31 -3.05
C ARG A 168 4.14 -4.05 -4.19
N LEU A 169 2.87 -3.75 -4.41
CA LEU A 169 2.07 -4.37 -5.46
C LEU A 169 1.68 -3.33 -6.50
N ALA A 170 1.72 -3.73 -7.77
CA ALA A 170 1.10 -2.97 -8.86
C ALA A 170 -0.06 -3.77 -9.45
N CYS A 171 -1.06 -3.09 -10.00
CA CYS A 171 -2.16 -3.75 -10.67
C CYS A 171 -2.76 -2.88 -11.79
N THR A 172 -3.62 -3.48 -12.63
CA THR A 172 -4.44 -2.70 -13.57
C THR A 172 -5.69 -2.17 -12.89
N SER A 173 -6.33 -1.16 -13.48
CA SER A 173 -7.64 -0.66 -13.03
C SER A 173 -8.69 -1.77 -12.93
N MET A 174 -8.60 -2.80 -13.78
CA MET A 174 -9.55 -3.91 -13.82
C MET A 174 -9.29 -4.99 -12.76
N SER A 175 -8.03 -5.22 -12.39
CA SER A 175 -7.68 -6.17 -11.32
C SER A 175 -7.78 -5.55 -9.92
N ALA A 176 -7.69 -4.22 -9.77
CA ALA A 176 -7.77 -3.53 -8.48
C ALA A 176 -8.96 -3.96 -7.60
N PRO A 177 -10.19 -4.15 -8.12
CA PRO A 177 -11.32 -4.58 -7.28
C PRO A 177 -11.20 -6.03 -6.77
N VAL A 178 -10.39 -6.87 -7.41
CA VAL A 178 -10.07 -8.23 -6.92
C VAL A 178 -9.09 -8.16 -5.76
N LEU A 179 -8.06 -7.29 -5.83
CA LEU A 179 -7.14 -7.02 -4.73
C LEU A 179 -7.89 -6.52 -3.50
N ARG A 180 -8.76 -5.51 -3.67
CA ARG A 180 -9.58 -4.99 -2.57
C ARG A 180 -10.49 -6.05 -1.97
N LEU A 181 -11.02 -6.96 -2.79
CA LEU A 181 -11.85 -8.07 -2.31
C LEU A 181 -11.04 -9.08 -1.49
N ALA A 182 -9.75 -9.26 -1.80
CA ALA A 182 -8.81 -10.08 -1.03
C ALA A 182 -8.27 -9.39 0.24
N GLY A 183 -8.68 -8.15 0.53
CA GLY A 183 -8.15 -7.36 1.66
C GLY A 183 -6.78 -6.72 1.39
N VAL A 184 -6.34 -6.70 0.12
CA VAL A 184 -5.15 -5.96 -0.29
C VAL A 184 -5.56 -4.52 -0.57
N HIS A 185 -5.07 -3.60 0.26
CA HIS A 185 -5.36 -2.17 0.13
C HIS A 185 -4.16 -1.34 -0.28
N GLU A 186 -2.96 -1.93 -0.20
CA GLU A 186 -1.71 -1.30 -0.56
C GLU A 186 -1.27 -1.77 -1.95
N PHE A 187 -1.51 -0.93 -2.96
CA PHE A 187 -1.10 -1.18 -4.33
C PHE A 187 -1.13 0.09 -5.16
N GLU A 188 -0.36 0.10 -6.25
CA GLU A 188 -0.36 1.14 -7.26
C GLU A 188 -1.14 0.68 -8.50
N VAL A 189 -1.94 1.58 -9.08
CA VAL A 189 -2.67 1.30 -10.32
C VAL A 189 -1.87 1.84 -11.49
N LEU A 190 -1.40 0.94 -12.35
CA LEU A 190 -0.58 1.26 -13.52
C LEU A 190 -1.33 0.97 -14.83
N ASP A 191 -1.03 1.74 -15.86
CA ASP A 191 -1.45 1.47 -17.23
C ASP A 191 -0.47 0.47 -17.88
N LEU A 192 -0.64 -0.81 -17.52
CA LEU A 192 0.22 -1.93 -17.97
C LEU A 192 0.10 -2.28 -19.46
N TYR A 193 -0.68 -1.49 -20.22
CA TYR A 193 -0.87 -1.67 -21.66
C TYR A 193 0.05 -0.76 -22.49
N ARG A 194 0.79 0.15 -21.84
CA ARG A 194 1.72 1.08 -22.50
C ARG A 194 3.11 0.49 -22.70
N GLY A 195 3.23 -0.44 -23.65
CA GLY A 195 4.53 -0.89 -24.16
C GLY A 195 5.45 -1.51 -23.10
N GLU A 196 6.76 -1.42 -23.34
CA GLU A 196 7.79 -2.02 -22.47
C GLU A 196 7.97 -1.21 -21.18
N MET A 197 8.02 -1.92 -20.05
CA MET A 197 8.22 -1.32 -18.72
C MET A 197 9.07 -2.26 -17.85
N ASP A 198 9.92 -1.70 -17.00
CA ASP A 198 10.56 -2.45 -15.91
C ASP A 198 9.81 -2.21 -14.60
N LEU A 199 9.19 -3.27 -14.07
CA LEU A 199 8.41 -3.27 -12.84
C LEU A 199 9.12 -4.05 -11.73
N SER A 200 10.44 -4.20 -11.82
CA SER A 200 11.25 -4.92 -10.82
C SER A 200 11.25 -4.25 -9.44
N GLU A 201 10.81 -3.00 -9.32
CA GLU A 201 10.62 -2.35 -8.01
C GLU A 201 9.42 -2.90 -7.23
N TYR A 202 8.49 -3.60 -7.89
CA TYR A 202 7.31 -4.21 -7.26
C TYR A 202 7.58 -5.68 -6.92
N ASP A 203 7.11 -6.11 -5.76
CA ASP A 203 7.21 -7.51 -5.31
C ASP A 203 6.29 -8.43 -6.12
N ALA A 204 5.14 -7.92 -6.57
CA ALA A 204 4.31 -8.58 -7.57
C ALA A 204 3.44 -7.60 -8.37
N VAL A 205 3.15 -7.99 -9.62
CA VAL A 205 2.25 -7.27 -10.52
C VAL A 205 1.01 -8.12 -10.79
N VAL A 206 -0.16 -7.56 -10.52
CA VAL A 206 -1.46 -8.26 -10.64
C VAL A 206 -2.22 -7.76 -11.86
N CYS A 207 -2.38 -8.60 -12.88
CA CYS A 207 -3.09 -8.26 -14.12
C CYS A 207 -4.27 -9.20 -14.38
N LEU A 208 -5.11 -8.86 -15.37
CA LEU A 208 -6.14 -9.79 -15.82
C LEU A 208 -5.47 -10.96 -16.55
N LYS A 209 -6.02 -12.17 -16.39
CA LYS A 209 -5.56 -13.35 -17.12
C LYS A 209 -5.51 -13.09 -18.63
N GLY A 210 -4.39 -13.45 -19.27
CA GLY A 210 -4.10 -13.22 -20.68
C GLY A 210 -3.64 -11.80 -21.02
N HIS A 211 -3.42 -10.93 -20.03
CA HIS A 211 -3.02 -9.53 -20.22
C HIS A 211 -1.65 -9.24 -19.61
N VAL A 212 -0.72 -10.20 -19.73
CA VAL A 212 0.70 -9.95 -19.46
C VAL A 212 1.25 -9.17 -20.65
N GLY A 213 1.66 -7.92 -20.41
CA GLY A 213 2.24 -7.06 -21.44
C GLY A 213 3.74 -7.29 -21.60
N PRO A 214 4.40 -6.53 -22.49
CA PRO A 214 5.84 -6.66 -22.73
C PRO A 214 6.67 -5.99 -21.62
N TRP A 215 6.34 -6.25 -20.35
CA TRP A 215 6.99 -5.67 -19.19
C TRP A 215 7.63 -6.75 -18.31
N SER A 216 8.72 -6.40 -17.62
CA SER A 216 9.42 -7.29 -16.68
C SER A 216 8.93 -7.05 -15.25
N ALA A 217 8.68 -8.12 -14.52
CA ALA A 217 8.30 -8.05 -13.10
C ALA A 217 8.94 -9.21 -12.33
N LYS A 218 9.21 -9.01 -11.04
CA LYS A 218 9.71 -10.08 -10.15
C LYS A 218 8.74 -11.26 -10.07
N LYS A 219 7.44 -10.96 -10.03
CA LYS A 219 6.35 -11.94 -9.95
C LYS A 219 5.10 -11.39 -10.63
N VAL A 220 4.40 -12.26 -11.35
CA VAL A 220 3.15 -11.94 -12.03
C VAL A 220 2.02 -12.78 -11.47
N ILE A 221 0.90 -12.14 -11.13
CA ILE A 221 -0.30 -12.79 -10.62
C ILE A 221 -1.46 -12.47 -11.56
N GLU A 222 -1.89 -13.47 -12.32
CA GLU A 222 -3.05 -13.33 -13.19
C GLU A 222 -4.34 -13.60 -12.43
N VAL A 223 -5.25 -12.63 -12.42
CA VAL A 223 -6.58 -12.75 -11.82
C VAL A 223 -7.68 -12.73 -12.88
N SER A 224 -8.83 -13.33 -12.56
CA SER A 224 -9.99 -13.41 -13.45
C SER A 224 -11.29 -13.23 -12.67
N CYS A 225 -12.10 -12.27 -13.10
CA CYS A 225 -13.44 -11.99 -12.55
C CYS A 225 -14.54 -12.28 -13.58
N ILE A 226 -14.40 -13.39 -14.31
CA ILE A 226 -15.35 -13.82 -15.34
C ILE A 226 -16.49 -14.63 -14.72
N THR A 227 -16.15 -15.62 -13.90
CA THR A 227 -17.12 -16.52 -13.24
C THR A 227 -16.92 -16.52 -11.71
N PHE A 228 -17.84 -17.15 -10.97
CA PHE A 228 -17.69 -17.27 -9.52
C PHE A 228 -16.45 -18.10 -9.15
N SER A 229 -16.20 -19.21 -9.85
CA SER A 229 -15.03 -20.05 -9.61
C SER A 229 -13.73 -19.37 -10.02
N SER A 230 -13.72 -18.61 -11.12
CA SER A 230 -12.52 -17.86 -11.52
C SER A 230 -12.18 -16.78 -10.50
N LEU A 231 -13.20 -16.11 -9.94
CA LEU A 231 -13.01 -15.12 -8.90
C LEU A 231 -12.50 -15.76 -7.61
N ALA A 232 -13.06 -16.90 -7.19
CA ALA A 232 -12.58 -17.65 -6.02
C ALA A 232 -11.11 -18.08 -6.18
N ALA A 233 -10.74 -18.62 -7.34
CA ALA A 233 -9.35 -18.99 -7.65
C ALA A 233 -8.42 -17.77 -7.67
N SER A 234 -8.92 -16.61 -8.09
CA SER A 234 -8.15 -15.36 -8.04
C SER A 234 -7.87 -14.90 -6.60
N LEU A 235 -8.80 -15.16 -5.67
CA LEU A 235 -8.57 -14.89 -4.25
C LEU A 235 -7.51 -15.84 -3.68
N ASP A 236 -7.46 -17.11 -4.13
CA ASP A 236 -6.40 -18.04 -3.75
C ASP A 236 -5.03 -17.60 -4.27
N ALA A 237 -4.96 -17.12 -5.52
CA ALA A 237 -3.72 -16.59 -6.09
C ALA A 237 -3.18 -15.36 -5.33
N LEU A 238 -4.06 -14.65 -4.61
CA LEU A 238 -3.72 -13.50 -3.78
C LEU A 238 -3.50 -13.85 -2.29
N ALA A 239 -3.54 -15.14 -1.90
CA ALA A 239 -3.50 -15.55 -0.49
C ALA A 239 -2.22 -15.12 0.25
N GLU A 240 -1.10 -14.98 -0.45
CA GLU A 240 0.17 -14.50 0.11
C GLU A 240 0.14 -13.01 0.48
N TYR A 241 -0.72 -12.22 -0.18
CA TYR A 241 -0.76 -10.77 -0.08
C TYR A 241 -2.02 -10.25 0.62
N GLY A 242 -3.13 -10.97 0.47
CA GLY A 242 -4.41 -10.63 1.05
C GLY A 242 -4.54 -11.04 2.51
N THR A 243 -5.60 -10.57 3.17
CA THR A 243 -5.88 -11.00 4.54
C THR A 243 -6.67 -12.31 4.53
N ARG A 244 -6.26 -13.28 5.35
CA ARG A 244 -6.96 -14.56 5.49
C ARG A 244 -8.45 -14.37 5.79
N ARG A 245 -8.78 -13.40 6.64
CA ARG A 245 -10.15 -13.06 7.02
C ARG A 245 -10.97 -12.56 5.83
N ASP A 246 -10.44 -11.61 5.05
CA ASP A 246 -11.18 -11.02 3.94
C ASP A 246 -11.34 -12.01 2.78
N ILE A 247 -10.30 -12.81 2.49
CA ILE A 247 -10.39 -13.89 1.50
C ILE A 247 -11.47 -14.91 1.88
N GLN A 248 -11.48 -15.39 3.13
CA GLN A 248 -12.50 -16.34 3.58
C GLN A 248 -13.91 -15.74 3.53
N LYS A 249 -14.07 -14.49 3.97
CA LYS A 249 -15.35 -13.77 3.89
C LYS A 249 -15.81 -13.58 2.44
N ALA A 250 -14.90 -13.23 1.53
CA ALA A 250 -15.20 -13.06 0.12
C ALA A 250 -15.61 -14.39 -0.54
N LYS A 251 -14.91 -15.48 -0.24
CA LYS A 251 -15.27 -16.83 -0.71
C LYS A 251 -16.65 -17.27 -0.24
N GLY A 252 -16.99 -17.06 1.03
CA GLY A 252 -18.34 -17.37 1.53
C GLY A 252 -19.43 -16.62 0.77
N ARG A 253 -19.21 -15.33 0.47
CA ARG A 253 -20.14 -14.53 -0.34
C ARG A 253 -20.25 -15.01 -1.79
N ILE A 254 -19.13 -15.46 -2.38
CA ILE A 254 -19.10 -16.05 -3.72
C ILE A 254 -19.92 -17.35 -3.76
N GLU A 255 -19.72 -18.24 -2.79
CA GLU A 255 -20.44 -19.51 -2.68
C GLU A 255 -21.94 -19.31 -2.46
N GLU A 256 -22.33 -18.38 -1.57
CA GLU A 256 -23.72 -18.02 -1.32
C GLU A 256 -24.41 -17.50 -2.58
N ALA A 257 -23.74 -16.57 -3.29
CA ALA A 257 -24.24 -15.99 -4.54
C ALA A 257 -24.38 -17.06 -5.63
N LEU A 258 -23.35 -17.90 -5.84
CA LEU A 258 -23.42 -18.99 -6.80
C LEU A 258 -24.56 -19.96 -6.48
N GLY A 259 -24.75 -20.29 -5.20
CA GLY A 259 -25.86 -21.13 -4.73
C GLY A 259 -27.23 -20.53 -5.03
N TYR A 260 -27.38 -19.21 -4.89
CA TYR A 260 -28.59 -18.48 -5.30
C TYR A 260 -28.86 -18.62 -6.81
N TYR A 261 -27.85 -18.34 -7.65
CA TYR A 261 -27.99 -18.40 -9.11
C TYR A 261 -28.26 -19.82 -9.62
N ARG A 262 -27.61 -20.85 -9.04
CA ARG A 262 -27.89 -22.27 -9.34
C ARG A 262 -29.34 -22.65 -9.08
N ARG A 263 -29.86 -22.31 -7.89
CA ARG A 263 -31.27 -22.61 -7.54
C ARG A 263 -32.25 -21.94 -8.49
N ARG A 264 -31.94 -20.72 -8.96
CA ARG A 264 -32.76 -20.00 -9.94
C ARG A 264 -32.69 -20.66 -11.32
N ALA A 265 -31.49 -21.03 -11.78
CA ALA A 265 -31.29 -21.73 -13.05
C ALA A 265 -32.04 -23.08 -13.13
N LEU A 266 -31.99 -23.87 -12.06
CA LEU A 266 -32.68 -25.17 -11.99
C LEU A 266 -34.21 -25.09 -12.23
N ARG A 267 -34.84 -23.96 -11.92
CA ARG A 267 -36.29 -23.75 -12.10
C ARG A 267 -36.69 -23.45 -13.55
N LEU A 268 -35.73 -23.21 -14.43
CA LEU A 268 -35.97 -22.90 -15.83
C LEU A 268 -36.24 -24.19 -16.64
N GLY A 269 -35.50 -25.26 -16.38
CA GLY A 269 -35.66 -26.53 -17.11
C GLY A 269 -35.37 -26.42 -18.62
N MET A 270 -34.61 -25.41 -19.04
CA MET A 270 -34.32 -25.11 -20.44
C MET A 270 -32.97 -25.71 -20.87
N ARG A 271 -32.89 -26.15 -22.12
CA ARG A 271 -31.62 -26.51 -22.76
C ARG A 271 -31.00 -25.29 -23.44
N VAL A 272 -29.70 -25.14 -23.31
CA VAL A 272 -28.95 -23.97 -23.79
C VAL A 272 -27.81 -24.38 -24.74
N ASN A 273 -27.40 -23.45 -25.60
CA ASN A 273 -26.28 -23.61 -26.52
C ASN A 273 -25.28 -22.45 -26.29
N PRO A 274 -24.24 -22.63 -25.45
CA PRO A 274 -23.24 -21.60 -25.20
C PRO A 274 -22.24 -21.47 -26.36
N LEU A 275 -22.25 -20.31 -27.03
CA LEU A 275 -21.48 -20.01 -28.24
C LEU A 275 -20.10 -19.38 -27.96
N THR A 276 -19.82 -19.00 -26.71
CA THR A 276 -18.51 -18.43 -26.32
C THR A 276 -17.91 -19.19 -25.14
N PRO A 277 -16.57 -19.20 -24.98
CA PRO A 277 -15.92 -19.83 -23.83
C PRO A 277 -16.40 -19.29 -22.48
N MET A 278 -16.74 -18.00 -22.43
CA MET A 278 -17.30 -17.36 -21.23
C MET A 278 -18.71 -17.85 -20.93
N ALA A 279 -19.61 -17.87 -21.92
CA ALA A 279 -20.96 -18.39 -21.76
C ALA A 279 -20.95 -19.86 -21.33
N ARG A 280 -20.03 -20.67 -21.91
CA ARG A 280 -19.88 -22.09 -21.59
C ARG A 280 -19.53 -22.31 -20.11
N LYS A 281 -18.51 -21.63 -19.59
CA LYS A 281 -18.13 -21.74 -18.17
C LYS A 281 -19.25 -21.33 -17.22
N MET A 282 -20.00 -20.29 -17.56
CA MET A 282 -21.13 -19.83 -16.76
C MET A 282 -22.27 -20.86 -16.76
N VAL A 283 -22.60 -21.43 -17.92
CA VAL A 283 -23.59 -22.52 -18.08
C VAL A 283 -23.20 -23.75 -17.26
N GLU A 284 -21.94 -24.15 -17.32
CA GLU A 284 -21.38 -25.24 -16.50
C GLU A 284 -21.50 -24.94 -15.00
N GLU A 285 -21.16 -23.73 -14.56
CA GLU A 285 -21.29 -23.35 -13.14
C GLU A 285 -22.75 -23.35 -12.66
N LEU A 286 -23.69 -22.96 -13.51
CA LEU A 286 -25.12 -22.95 -13.19
C LEU A 286 -25.75 -24.34 -13.20
N GLY A 287 -25.12 -25.32 -13.84
CA GLY A 287 -25.66 -26.67 -14.02
C GLY A 287 -26.85 -26.69 -14.99
N LEU A 288 -26.81 -25.87 -16.05
CA LEU A 288 -27.82 -25.87 -17.11
C LEU A 288 -27.51 -26.96 -18.16
N ASP A 289 -28.54 -27.59 -18.69
CA ASP A 289 -28.40 -28.64 -19.71
C ASP A 289 -27.98 -28.04 -21.07
N VAL A 290 -26.98 -28.65 -21.71
CA VAL A 290 -26.46 -28.20 -23.00
C VAL A 290 -27.03 -29.02 -24.15
N SER A 291 -27.44 -28.36 -25.24
CA SER A 291 -27.89 -29.00 -26.48
C SER A 291 -27.69 -28.07 -27.68
N ASP A 292 -27.33 -28.61 -28.85
CA ASP A 292 -27.13 -27.83 -30.08
C ASP A 292 -28.39 -27.04 -30.51
N GLY A 293 -29.58 -27.61 -30.26
CA GLY A 293 -30.87 -26.96 -30.50
C GLY A 293 -31.37 -26.10 -29.34
N GLY A 294 -30.55 -25.90 -28.30
CA GLY A 294 -30.89 -25.08 -27.14
C GLY A 294 -30.81 -23.58 -27.43
N ILE A 295 -31.24 -22.76 -26.46
CA ILE A 295 -31.19 -21.29 -26.56
C ILE A 295 -29.74 -20.84 -26.73
N LYS A 296 -29.45 -20.11 -27.80
CA LYS A 296 -28.11 -19.61 -28.10
C LYS A 296 -27.70 -18.51 -27.12
N ILE A 297 -26.65 -18.76 -26.35
CA ILE A 297 -26.11 -17.80 -25.38
C ILE A 297 -24.70 -17.39 -25.80
N ALA A 298 -24.43 -16.10 -25.87
CA ALA A 298 -23.11 -15.57 -26.19
C ALA A 298 -22.79 -14.32 -25.39
N THR A 299 -21.55 -13.85 -25.49
CA THR A 299 -21.21 -12.50 -25.00
C THR A 299 -21.76 -11.44 -25.95
N ASP A 300 -21.93 -10.22 -25.47
CA ASP A 300 -22.29 -9.05 -26.28
C ASP A 300 -21.35 -8.80 -27.47
N LEU A 301 -20.06 -9.14 -27.34
CA LEU A 301 -19.06 -9.07 -28.42
C LEU A 301 -19.19 -10.15 -29.53
N TYR A 302 -20.08 -11.13 -29.37
CA TYR A 302 -20.24 -12.18 -30.37
C TYR A 302 -21.02 -11.65 -31.58
N GLU A 303 -20.40 -11.71 -32.77
CA GLU A 303 -20.98 -11.18 -34.01
C GLU A 303 -22.12 -12.03 -34.58
N GLY A 304 -22.23 -13.29 -34.16
CA GLY A 304 -23.27 -14.19 -34.64
C GLY A 304 -24.63 -14.01 -33.96
N ASP A 305 -25.59 -14.84 -34.39
CA ASP A 305 -26.94 -14.89 -33.83
C ASP A 305 -26.94 -15.53 -32.44
N ALA A 306 -27.26 -14.72 -31.43
CA ALA A 306 -27.39 -15.12 -30.04
C ALA A 306 -28.68 -14.55 -29.46
N GLN A 307 -29.48 -15.42 -28.85
CA GLN A 307 -30.77 -15.06 -28.26
C GLN A 307 -30.58 -14.39 -26.89
N VAL A 308 -29.59 -14.85 -26.12
CA VAL A 308 -29.21 -14.26 -24.84
C VAL A 308 -27.79 -13.73 -24.92
N ARG A 309 -27.61 -12.45 -24.58
CA ARG A 309 -26.31 -11.77 -24.60
C ARG A 309 -25.85 -11.42 -23.18
N ILE A 310 -24.60 -11.76 -22.89
CA ILE A 310 -23.94 -11.53 -21.60
C ILE A 310 -22.98 -10.35 -21.75
N PRO A 311 -23.02 -9.35 -20.86
CA PRO A 311 -22.09 -8.23 -20.93
C PRO A 311 -20.64 -8.67 -20.67
N THR A 312 -19.71 -8.27 -21.54
CA THR A 312 -18.27 -8.51 -21.35
C THR A 312 -17.66 -7.48 -20.41
N HIS A 313 -17.95 -6.20 -20.65
CA HIS A 313 -17.48 -5.09 -19.83
C HIS A 313 -18.51 -4.74 -18.76
N ALA A 314 -18.11 -4.87 -17.50
CA ALA A 314 -18.81 -4.26 -16.38
C ALA A 314 -17.94 -3.11 -15.85
N ASN A 315 -18.57 -2.09 -15.28
CA ASN A 315 -17.89 -0.86 -14.89
C ASN A 315 -16.72 -1.17 -13.93
N ALA A 316 -15.53 -0.63 -14.21
CA ALA A 316 -14.34 -0.89 -13.40
C ALA A 316 -14.50 -0.38 -11.96
N SER A 317 -15.39 0.60 -11.75
CA SER A 317 -15.75 1.12 -10.43
C SER A 317 -16.58 0.14 -9.58
N ASP A 318 -17.23 -0.85 -10.21
CA ASP A 318 -18.01 -1.85 -9.50
C ASP A 318 -17.10 -2.92 -8.86
N GLY A 319 -17.45 -3.38 -7.66
CA GLY A 319 -16.72 -4.42 -6.96
C GLY A 319 -16.65 -5.73 -7.76
N ALA A 320 -15.54 -6.47 -7.65
CA ALA A 320 -15.29 -7.66 -8.48
C ALA A 320 -16.42 -8.71 -8.43
N LEU A 321 -16.97 -9.00 -7.25
CA LEU A 321 -18.10 -9.91 -7.09
C LEU A 321 -19.37 -9.40 -7.79
N ARG A 322 -19.65 -8.09 -7.69
CA ARG A 322 -20.83 -7.48 -8.31
C ARG A 322 -20.80 -7.65 -9.83
N ARG A 323 -19.64 -7.44 -10.47
CA ARG A 323 -19.45 -7.65 -11.91
C ARG A 323 -19.70 -9.11 -12.33
N VAL A 324 -19.36 -10.08 -11.48
CA VAL A 324 -19.69 -11.49 -11.74
C VAL A 324 -21.21 -11.65 -11.63
N MET A 325 -21.82 -11.21 -10.54
CA MET A 325 -23.27 -11.34 -10.32
C MET A 325 -24.10 -10.71 -11.45
N GLU A 326 -23.72 -9.53 -11.95
CA GLU A 326 -24.42 -8.84 -13.05
C GLU A 326 -24.48 -9.66 -14.34
N ARG A 327 -23.43 -10.43 -14.65
CA ARG A 327 -23.41 -11.32 -15.83
C ARG A 327 -24.34 -12.50 -15.67
N TYR A 328 -24.36 -13.10 -14.48
CA TYR A 328 -25.27 -14.21 -14.18
C TYR A 328 -26.71 -13.73 -14.15
N GLU A 329 -26.94 -12.52 -13.61
CA GLU A 329 -28.25 -11.87 -13.63
C GLU A 329 -28.72 -11.61 -15.07
N ALA A 330 -27.86 -11.05 -15.92
CA ALA A 330 -28.18 -10.80 -17.33
C ALA A 330 -28.51 -12.09 -18.09
N MET A 331 -27.69 -13.14 -17.91
CA MET A 331 -27.93 -14.45 -18.52
C MET A 331 -29.29 -15.02 -18.08
N LEU A 332 -29.55 -15.08 -16.76
CA LEU A 332 -30.79 -15.69 -16.26
C LEU A 332 -32.03 -14.87 -16.63
N LYS A 333 -31.97 -13.54 -16.58
CA LYS A 333 -33.08 -12.69 -17.06
C LYS A 333 -33.36 -12.91 -18.54
N GLY A 334 -32.30 -13.05 -19.35
CA GLY A 334 -32.43 -13.37 -20.78
C GLY A 334 -33.13 -14.71 -21.00
N LEU A 335 -32.75 -15.74 -20.23
CA LEU A 335 -33.40 -17.06 -20.31
C LEU A 335 -34.85 -17.05 -19.80
N GLU A 336 -35.12 -16.31 -18.71
CA GLU A 336 -36.48 -16.13 -18.18
C GLU A 336 -37.42 -15.45 -19.20
N GLY A 337 -36.91 -14.50 -19.98
CA GLY A 337 -37.67 -13.86 -21.07
C GLY A 337 -37.92 -14.74 -22.29
N MET A 338 -37.28 -15.92 -22.37
CA MET A 338 -37.47 -16.90 -23.46
C MET A 338 -38.50 -17.99 -23.10
N ARG A 339 -39.03 -17.95 -21.88
CA ARG A 339 -40.01 -18.91 -21.35
C ARG A 339 -41.43 -18.48 -21.69
#